data_AF-A0A8E1R3I4-F1
#
_entry.id   AF-A0A8E1R3I4-F1
#
_cell.length_a   1.000
_cell.length_b   1.000
_cell.length_c   1.000
_cell.angle_alpha   90.00
_cell.angle_beta   90.00
_cell.angle_gamma   90.00
#
_symmetry.space_group_name_H-M   'P 1'
#
loop_
_entity.id
_entity.type
_entity.pdbx_description
1 polymer ?
#
loop_
_entity_poly.entity_id
_entity_poly.type
_entity_poly.pdbx_seq_one_letter_code
_entity_poly.pdbx_strand_id
1 'polypeptide(L)' 'METIRQNGKTILYSNDGISIKMVFKNLTGRNFQGQEYTDYIRHIAIGSMGFSPGIIEHCRDGEVAGKGTIPNV' A
#
# COMPACT_ATOMS: atom_id res chain seq x y z
N MET A 1 14.48 5.57 -5.33
CA MET A 1 13.05 5.98 -5.27
C MET A 1 12.19 4.76 -5.01
N GLU A 2 11.30 4.79 -4.02
CA GLU A 2 10.33 3.72 -3.78
C GLU A 2 8.90 4.20 -4.04
N THR A 3 8.04 3.32 -4.57
CA THR A 3 6.65 3.64 -4.88
C THR A 3 5.71 2.50 -4.51
N ILE A 4 4.45 2.82 -4.23
CA ILE A 4 3.34 1.87 -4.23
C ILE A 4 2.47 2.19 -5.44
N ARG A 5 2.32 1.21 -6.32
CA ARG A 5 1.52 1.33 -7.54
C ARG A 5 0.27 0.49 -7.47
N GLN A 6 -0.78 0.94 -8.13
CA GLN A 6 -2.01 0.19 -8.36
C GLN A 6 -2.49 0.46 -9.78
N ASN A 7 -2.85 -0.61 -10.50
CA ASN A 7 -3.30 -0.52 -11.90
C ASN A 7 -2.33 0.27 -12.79
N GLY A 8 -1.03 0.04 -12.60
CA GLY A 8 0.06 0.70 -13.34
C GLY A 8 0.36 2.14 -12.90
N LYS A 9 -0.46 2.77 -12.06
CA LYS A 9 -0.29 4.16 -11.58
C LYS A 9 0.40 4.20 -10.22
N THR A 10 1.28 5.18 -10.01
CA THR A 10 1.85 5.46 -8.69
C THR A 10 0.82 6.16 -7.82
N ILE A 11 0.52 5.58 -6.67
CA ILE A 11 -0.37 6.18 -5.66
C ILE A 11 0.45 6.89 -4.59
N LEU A 12 1.50 6.24 -4.10
CA LEU A 12 2.43 6.81 -3.12
C LEU A 12 3.87 6.68 -3.61
N TYR A 13 4.71 7.66 -3.26
CA TYR A 13 6.16 7.60 -3.51
C TYR A 13 6.92 8.26 -2.35
N SER A 14 8.15 7.79 -2.12
CA SER A 14 9.11 8.44 -1.24
C SER A 14 10.54 8.07 -1.63
N ASN A 15 11.48 8.90 -1.22
CA ASN A 15 12.92 8.68 -1.38
C ASN A 15 13.63 8.40 -0.05
N ASP A 16 12.91 8.35 1.08
CA ASP A 16 13.49 8.12 2.41
C ASP A 16 13.90 6.67 2.69
N GLY A 17 13.54 5.72 1.81
CA GLY A 17 13.87 4.29 1.93
C GLY A 17 13.15 3.54 3.06
N ILE A 18 12.23 4.18 3.79
CA ILE A 18 11.58 3.63 4.98
C ILE A 18 10.06 3.68 4.86
N SER A 19 9.49 4.84 4.50
CA SER A 19 8.05 5.09 4.59
C SER A 19 7.23 4.21 3.67
N ILE A 20 7.66 4.04 2.41
CA ILE A 20 6.93 3.22 1.43
C ILE A 20 6.86 1.76 1.87
N LYS A 21 7.97 1.22 2.36
CA LYS A 21 8.02 -0.14 2.88
C LYS A 21 7.11 -0.32 4.10
N MET A 22 7.05 0.67 4.98
CA MET A 22 6.17 0.64 6.15
C MET A 22 4.70 0.70 5.74
N VAL A 23 4.30 1.65 4.89
CA VAL A 23 2.92 1.76 4.41
C VAL A 23 2.49 0.50 3.66
N PHE A 24 3.37 -0.08 2.83
CA PHE A 24 3.07 -1.32 2.13
C PHE A 24 2.77 -2.48 3.09
N LYS A 25 3.50 -2.58 4.21
CA LYS A 25 3.21 -3.56 5.25
C LYS A 25 1.88 -3.29 5.96
N ASN A 26 1.51 -2.02 6.18
CA ASN A 26 0.20 -1.67 6.73
C ASN A 26 -0.92 -2.09 5.78
N LEU A 27 -0.80 -1.77 4.48
CA LEU A 27 -1.79 -2.10 3.44
C LEU A 27 -1.98 -3.61 3.25
N THR A 28 -0.93 -4.40 3.49
CA THR A 28 -0.94 -5.86 3.35
C THR A 28 -1.22 -6.62 4.66
N GLY A 29 -1.65 -5.92 5.71
CA GLY A 29 -2.03 -6.54 6.98
C GLY A 29 -0.88 -7.17 7.76
N ARG A 30 0.37 -6.74 7.50
CA ARG A 30 1.56 -7.24 8.21
C ARG A 30 1.85 -6.48 9.50
N ASN A 31 1.51 -5.20 9.56
CA ASN A 31 1.74 -4.35 10.72
C ASN A 31 0.47 -4.16 11.56
N PHE A 32 -0.69 -4.00 10.93
CA PHE A 32 -1.99 -3.93 11.59
C PHE A 32 -2.75 -5.24 11.42
N GLN A 33 -3.58 -5.60 12.40
CA GLN A 33 -4.39 -6.82 12.36
C GLN A 33 -5.80 -6.56 12.93
N GLY A 34 -6.75 -7.44 12.61
CA GLY A 34 -8.12 -7.35 13.14
C GLY A 34 -8.82 -6.04 12.77
N GLN A 35 -9.54 -5.45 13.73
CA GLN A 35 -10.33 -4.24 13.50
C GLN A 35 -9.47 -3.03 13.07
N GLU A 36 -8.28 -2.87 13.65
CA GLU A 36 -7.37 -1.77 13.29
C GLU A 36 -6.98 -1.84 11.81
N TYR A 37 -6.71 -3.04 11.30
CA TYR A 37 -6.42 -3.23 9.88
C TYR A 37 -7.63 -2.88 9.02
N THR A 38 -8.82 -3.38 9.37
CA THR A 38 -10.07 -3.09 8.65
C THR A 38 -10.35 -1.59 8.60
N ASP A 39 -10.23 -0.89 9.73
CA ASP A 39 -10.46 0.55 9.83
C ASP A 39 -9.43 1.34 9.02
N TYR A 40 -8.15 0.93 9.08
CA TYR A 40 -7.09 1.52 8.28
C TYR A 40 -7.37 1.37 6.77
N ILE A 41 -7.75 0.18 6.31
CA ILE A 41 -8.05 -0.03 4.89
C ILE A 41 -9.26 0.80 4.47
N ARG A 42 -10.36 0.75 5.23
CA ARG A 42 -11.62 1.41 4.87
C ARG A 42 -11.50 2.92 4.86
N HIS A 43 -10.99 3.50 5.95
CA HIS A 43 -11.04 4.94 6.16
C HIS A 43 -9.79 5.66 5.63
N ILE A 44 -8.63 5.01 5.68
CA ILE A 44 -7.37 5.64 5.31
C ILE A 44 -6.94 5.23 3.91
N ALA A 45 -6.74 3.93 3.65
CA ALA A 45 -6.21 3.47 2.36
C ALA A 45 -7.18 3.77 1.20
N ILE A 46 -8.43 3.30 1.32
CA ILE A 46 -9.47 3.49 0.31
C ILE A 46 -10.08 4.89 0.44
N GLY A 47 -10.45 5.29 1.66
CA GLY A 47 -11.14 6.56 1.90
C GLY A 47 -10.33 7.82 1.62
N SER A 48 -9.00 7.79 1.81
CA SER A 48 -8.18 9.01 1.77
C SER A 48 -6.96 8.93 0.85
N MET A 49 -6.24 7.80 0.81
CA MET A 49 -4.98 7.67 0.08
C MET A 49 -5.16 7.41 -1.42
N GLY A 50 -6.38 7.11 -1.88
CA GLY A 50 -6.68 6.86 -3.29
C GLY A 50 -6.42 5.44 -3.76
N PHE A 51 -6.29 4.47 -2.84
CA PHE A 51 -6.28 3.06 -3.20
C PHE A 51 -7.69 2.53 -3.45
N SER A 52 -7.76 1.39 -4.10
CA SER A 52 -8.95 0.57 -4.25
C SER A 52 -8.65 -0.87 -3.82
N PRO A 53 -9.67 -1.69 -3.54
CA PRO A 53 -9.47 -3.13 -3.41
C PRO A 53 -8.77 -3.71 -4.64
N GLY A 54 -7.85 -4.65 -4.43
CA GLY A 54 -7.10 -5.31 -5.50
C GLY A 54 -5.59 -5.32 -5.30
N ILE A 55 -4.88 -5.65 -6.38
CA ILE A 55 -3.41 -5.82 -6.35
C ILE A 55 -2.73 -4.47 -6.25
N ILE A 56 -1.71 -4.39 -5.40
CA ILE A 56 -0.75 -3.29 -5.31
C ILE A 56 0.67 -3.82 -5.50
N GLU A 57 1.54 -2.97 -6.02
CA GLU A 57 2.94 -3.30 -6.30
C GLU A 57 3.85 -2.34 -5.52
N HIS A 58 4.76 -2.88 -4.73
CA HIS A 58 5.88 -2.13 -4.18
C HIS A 58 6.99 -2.13 -5.23
N CYS A 59 7.35 -0.96 -5.73
CA CYS A 59 8.45 -0.81 -6.66
C CYS A 59 9.62 -0.05 -6.05
N ARG A 60 10.83 -0.45 -6.42
CA ARG A 60 12.09 0.21 -6.07
C ARG A 60 12.85 0.51 -7.35
N ASP A 61 13.18 1.77 -7.56
CA ASP A 61 13.91 2.27 -8.73
C ASP A 61 13.27 1.86 -10.07
N GLY A 62 11.93 1.79 -10.09
CA GLY A 62 11.13 1.43 -11.27
C GLY A 62 10.82 -0.06 -11.40
N GLU A 63 11.50 -0.94 -10.66
CA GLU A 63 11.29 -2.39 -10.70
C GLU A 63 10.32 -2.86 -9.60
N VAL A 64 9.51 -3.88 -9.88
CA VAL A 64 8.59 -4.47 -8.91
C VAL A 64 9.38 -5.33 -7.92
N ALA A 65 9.50 -4.86 -6.67
CA ALA A 65 10.14 -5.56 -5.58
C ALA A 65 9.18 -6.49 -4.82
N GLY A 66 7.86 -6.24 -4.89
CA GLY A 66 6.86 -7.10 -4.25
C GLY A 66 5.44 -6.77 -4.66
N LYS A 67 4.52 -7.71 -4.42
CA LYS A 67 3.08 -7.56 -4.65
C LYS A 67 2.29 -7.84 -3.38
N GLY A 68 1.16 -7.16 -3.26
CA GLY A 68 0.22 -7.30 -2.15
C GLY A 68 -1.21 -7.14 -2.64
N THR A 69 -2.17 -7.42 -1.77
CA THR A 69 -3.60 -7.27 -2.08
C THR A 69 -4.27 -6.47 -0.99
N ILE A 70 -4.99 -5.42 -1.37
CA ILE A 70 -5.91 -4.70 -0.50
C ILE A 70 -7.26 -5.42 -0.58
N PRO A 71 -7.82 -5.88 0.54
CA PRO A 71 -9.12 -6.57 0.57
C PRO A 71 -10.27 -5.60 0.31
N ASN A 72 -11.43 -6.15 -0.04
CA ASN A 72 -12.69 -5.40 -0.06
C ASN A 72 -13.34 -5.51 1.33
N VAL A 73 -13.36 -4.42 2.10
CA VAL A 73 -13.80 -4.35 3.51
C VAL A 73 -14.78 -3.22 3.77
#